data_AF-A0A2M8BYC1-F1
#
_entry.id   AF-A0A2M8BYC1-F1
#
_cell.length_a   1.000
_cell.length_b   1.000
_cell.length_c   1.000
_cell.angle_alpha   90.00
_cell.angle_beta   90.00
_cell.angle_gamma   90.00
#
_symmetry.space_group_name_H-M   'P 1'
#
loop_
_entity.id
_entity.type
_entity.pdbx_description
1 polymer ?
#
loop_
_entity_poly.entity_id
_entity_poly.type
_entity_poly.pdbx_seq_one_letter_code
_entity_poly.pdbx_strand_id
1 'polypeptide(L)'
;MAGDMAGDMAGDMAAGVSCELYCSEVTTICTGVDAQYASEAQCLEFCTNIAVIAMGTEGETSGNTVACRLTHAGLAETSGQKATHCPHAGPTGAGVCGAWCDSYCALVANICTGSNTNYPDEATCQTACTGIPTTGSIGDMSGDTVQCRIQHLNLAVLNPTAHCPHASEDGGGVCVN
;
A
#
# COMPACT_ATOMS: atom_id res chain seq x y z
N MET A 1 10.92 35.17 -47.67
CA MET A 1 11.19 33.73 -47.81
C MET A 1 11.85 33.32 -46.50
N ALA A 2 11.03 32.88 -45.53
CA ALA A 2 10.77 31.47 -45.22
C ALA A 2 11.99 30.88 -44.48
N GLY A 3 11.93 30.75 -43.15
CA GLY A 3 11.54 29.52 -42.43
C GLY A 3 12.84 28.89 -41.90
N ASP A 4 12.98 28.30 -40.72
CA ASP A 4 12.01 27.61 -39.88
C ASP A 4 12.59 27.52 -38.44
N MET A 5 11.71 27.65 -37.44
CA MET A 5 11.98 27.28 -36.05
C MET A 5 11.15 26.02 -35.76
N ALA A 6 11.82 24.87 -35.70
CA ALA A 6 11.35 23.61 -35.12
C ALA A 6 12.61 22.73 -35.00
N GLY A 7 13.00 22.18 -33.86
CA GLY A 7 12.20 21.42 -32.92
C GLY A 7 12.79 20.00 -32.92
N ASP A 8 13.71 19.72 -32.00
CA ASP A 8 14.12 18.35 -31.68
C ASP A 8 14.44 18.25 -30.18
N MET A 9 13.37 18.29 -29.39
CA MET A 9 13.31 17.72 -28.04
C MET A 9 12.40 16.49 -28.15
N ALA A 10 12.77 15.53 -28.99
CA ALA A 10 12.07 14.25 -29.09
C ALA A 10 12.86 13.20 -28.31
N GLY A 11 12.40 12.91 -27.10
CA GLY A 11 12.95 11.85 -26.27
C GLY A 11 12.52 11.95 -24.81
N ASP A 12 11.25 12.30 -24.61
CA ASP A 12 10.52 12.03 -23.38
C ASP A 12 10.89 10.63 -22.89
N MET A 13 11.59 10.59 -21.76
CA MET A 13 11.84 9.35 -21.05
C MET A 13 10.45 8.84 -20.69
N ALA A 14 9.98 7.80 -21.39
CA ALA A 14 8.88 7.00 -20.89
C ALA A 14 9.34 6.48 -19.52
N ALA A 15 9.01 7.22 -18.46
CA ALA A 15 9.38 6.90 -17.11
C ALA A 15 8.56 5.67 -16.75
N GLY A 16 9.16 4.50 -16.97
CA GLY A 16 8.53 3.24 -16.61
C GLY A 16 8.15 3.24 -15.14
N VAL A 17 7.17 2.42 -14.79
CA VAL A 17 6.71 2.25 -13.41
C VAL A 17 7.89 1.82 -12.54
N SER A 18 8.18 2.60 -11.50
CA SER A 18 9.22 2.30 -10.51
C SER A 18 8.75 2.69 -9.10
N CYS A 19 9.38 2.11 -8.09
CA CYS A 19 9.12 2.49 -6.69
C CYS A 19 9.47 3.95 -6.42
N GLU A 20 10.53 4.49 -7.03
CA GLU A 20 10.94 5.88 -6.89
C GLU A 20 9.90 6.84 -7.46
N LEU A 21 9.42 6.58 -8.68
CA LEU A 21 8.37 7.39 -9.29
C LEU A 21 7.09 7.34 -8.45
N TYR A 22 6.63 6.14 -8.11
CA TYR A 22 5.45 5.95 -7.27
C TYR A 22 5.57 6.66 -5.92
N CYS A 23 6.70 6.49 -5.21
CA CYS A 23 6.87 7.04 -3.88
C CYS A 23 7.01 8.57 -3.88
N SER A 24 7.67 9.15 -4.88
CA SER A 24 7.70 10.59 -5.09
C SER A 24 6.29 11.14 -5.30
N GLU A 25 5.51 10.54 -6.21
CA GLU A 25 4.15 10.99 -6.54
C GLU A 25 3.18 10.84 -5.37
N VAL A 26 3.09 9.65 -4.78
CA VAL A 26 2.13 9.38 -3.70
C VAL A 26 2.39 10.25 -2.48
N THR A 27 3.65 10.51 -2.13
CA THR A 27 3.97 11.36 -0.95
C THR A 27 3.87 12.85 -1.24
N THR A 28 3.93 13.26 -2.51
CA THR A 28 3.66 14.65 -2.92
C THR A 28 2.15 14.92 -2.97
N ILE A 29 1.37 14.00 -3.54
CA ILE A 29 -0.05 14.18 -3.80
C ILE A 29 -0.88 13.90 -2.55
N CYS A 30 -0.62 12.77 -1.88
CA CYS A 30 -1.40 12.28 -0.75
C CYS A 30 -0.74 12.74 0.56
N THR A 31 -1.25 13.84 1.12
CA THR A 31 -0.70 14.53 2.29
C THR A 31 -1.79 14.86 3.32
N GLY A 32 -1.40 15.29 4.51
CA GLY A 32 -2.35 15.63 5.57
C GLY A 32 -3.17 14.42 6.00
N VAL A 33 -4.50 14.55 6.00
CA VAL A 33 -5.42 13.44 6.33
C VAL A 33 -5.42 12.32 5.29
N ASP A 34 -4.97 12.63 4.06
CA ASP A 34 -4.86 11.66 2.98
C ASP A 34 -3.47 11.04 2.90
N ALA A 35 -2.55 11.37 3.80
CA ALA A 35 -1.19 10.82 3.79
C ALA A 35 -1.21 9.29 3.93
N GLN A 36 -0.52 8.60 3.01
CA GLN A 36 -0.46 7.13 2.99
C GLN A 36 0.81 6.57 3.64
N TYR A 37 1.86 7.41 3.67
CA TYR A 37 3.15 7.11 4.28
C TYR A 37 3.58 8.32 5.09
N ALA A 38 4.34 8.08 6.17
CA ALA A 38 4.93 9.14 6.97
C ALA A 38 6.05 9.88 6.23
N SER A 39 6.71 9.22 5.26
CA SER A 39 7.75 9.81 4.42
C SER A 39 7.95 9.02 3.13
N GLU A 40 8.57 9.66 2.14
CA GLU A 40 9.00 8.99 0.89
C GLU A 40 9.95 7.83 1.17
N ALA A 41 10.87 7.97 2.13
CA ALA A 41 11.76 6.90 2.54
C ALA A 41 11.01 5.68 3.10
N GLN A 42 9.94 5.90 3.88
CA GLN A 42 9.08 4.81 4.35
C GLN A 42 8.32 4.15 3.19
N CYS A 43 7.87 4.93 2.21
CA CYS A 43 7.25 4.38 1.01
C CYS A 43 8.23 3.51 0.21
N LEU A 44 9.47 3.97 0.03
CA LEU A 44 10.49 3.22 -0.70
C LEU A 44 10.81 1.90 0.00
N GLU A 45 10.95 1.92 1.32
CA GLU A 45 11.14 0.70 2.11
C GLU A 45 9.96 -0.26 1.94
N PHE A 46 8.73 0.26 1.99
CA PHE A 46 7.54 -0.53 1.73
C PHE A 46 7.55 -1.16 0.34
N CYS A 47 7.83 -0.37 -0.70
CA CYS A 47 7.73 -0.78 -2.09
C CYS A 47 8.82 -1.80 -2.48
N THR A 48 10.05 -1.60 -1.97
CA THR A 48 11.21 -2.40 -2.38
C THR A 48 11.44 -3.62 -1.51
N ASN A 49 11.12 -3.55 -0.21
CA ASN A 49 11.52 -4.57 0.76
C ASN A 49 10.34 -5.24 1.47
N ILE A 50 9.25 -4.51 1.76
CA ILE A 50 8.17 -5.06 2.60
C ILE A 50 7.07 -5.73 1.77
N ALA A 51 6.45 -5.01 0.85
CA ALA A 51 5.29 -5.53 0.12
C ALA A 51 5.69 -6.44 -1.04
N VAL A 52 6.91 -6.27 -1.58
CA VAL A 52 7.44 -6.97 -2.77
C VAL A 52 6.37 -7.13 -3.86
N ILE A 53 5.67 -6.02 -4.12
CA ILE A 53 4.55 -5.96 -5.07
C ILE A 53 5.08 -5.88 -6.50
N ALA A 54 4.40 -6.56 -7.41
CA ALA A 54 4.77 -6.53 -8.81
C ALA A 54 4.72 -5.09 -9.34
N MET A 55 5.65 -4.72 -10.24
CA MET A 55 5.61 -3.39 -10.85
C MET A 55 4.31 -3.17 -11.62
N GLY A 56 3.82 -4.21 -12.33
CA GLY A 56 2.64 -4.12 -13.17
C GLY A 56 2.89 -3.38 -14.49
N THR A 57 1.81 -3.11 -15.21
CA THR A 57 1.79 -2.37 -16.46
C THR A 57 1.24 -0.97 -16.23
N GLU A 58 1.88 0.04 -16.82
CA GLU A 58 1.40 1.42 -16.76
C GLU A 58 -0.10 1.55 -17.12
N GLY A 59 -0.84 2.33 -16.34
CA GLY A 59 -2.27 2.56 -16.54
C GLY A 59 -3.19 1.48 -15.93
N GLU A 60 -2.65 0.46 -15.25
CA GLU A 60 -3.46 -0.44 -14.44
C GLU A 60 -4.30 0.35 -13.41
N THR A 61 -5.55 -0.04 -13.23
CA THR A 61 -6.51 0.58 -12.29
C THR A 61 -7.05 -0.41 -11.25
N SER A 62 -6.49 -1.62 -11.26
CA SER A 62 -6.82 -2.69 -10.32
C SER A 62 -5.66 -3.67 -10.24
N GLY A 63 -5.65 -4.50 -9.20
CA GLY A 63 -4.62 -5.51 -8.98
C GLY A 63 -3.52 -5.01 -8.05
N ASN A 64 -2.81 -5.94 -7.41
CA ASN A 64 -1.80 -5.60 -6.41
C ASN A 64 -0.45 -5.24 -7.04
N THR A 65 -0.39 -4.07 -7.70
CA THR A 65 0.80 -3.60 -8.43
C THR A 65 1.18 -2.17 -8.09
N VAL A 66 2.46 -1.83 -8.28
CA VAL A 66 2.95 -0.46 -8.17
C VAL A 66 2.31 0.44 -9.23
N ALA A 67 2.06 -0.07 -10.44
CA ALA A 67 1.40 0.66 -11.51
C ALA A 67 -0.03 1.06 -11.16
N CYS A 68 -0.80 0.17 -10.54
CA CYS A 68 -2.13 0.49 -10.03
C CYS A 68 -2.07 1.64 -9.03
N ARG A 69 -1.15 1.54 -8.07
CA ARG A 69 -0.99 2.54 -7.00
C ARG A 69 -0.56 3.91 -7.54
N LEU A 70 0.37 3.92 -8.49
CA LEU A 70 0.79 5.13 -9.20
C LEU A 70 -0.38 5.76 -9.97
N THR A 71 -1.16 4.95 -10.68
CA THR A 71 -2.35 5.44 -11.41
C THR A 71 -3.35 6.08 -10.44
N HIS A 72 -3.59 5.47 -9.28
CA HIS A 72 -4.47 6.05 -8.27
C HIS A 72 -3.91 7.30 -7.59
N ALA A 73 -2.59 7.41 -7.39
CA ALA A 73 -1.98 8.66 -6.95
C ALA A 73 -2.26 9.79 -7.96
N GLY A 74 -2.04 9.55 -9.25
CA GLY A 74 -2.37 10.53 -10.31
C GLY A 74 -3.87 10.88 -10.39
N LEU A 75 -4.76 9.90 -10.18
CA LEU A 75 -6.21 10.14 -10.12
C LEU A 75 -6.61 11.00 -8.92
N ALA A 76 -5.93 10.86 -7.76
CA ALA A 76 -6.17 11.69 -6.58
C ALA A 76 -5.91 13.18 -6.87
N GLU A 77 -4.85 13.47 -7.61
CA GLU A 77 -4.51 14.84 -8.02
C GLU A 77 -5.47 15.36 -9.09
N THR A 78 -5.60 14.65 -10.21
CA THR A 78 -6.33 15.13 -11.39
C THR A 78 -7.83 15.26 -11.17
N SER A 79 -8.42 14.41 -10.32
CA SER A 79 -9.86 14.49 -9.99
C SER A 79 -10.16 15.36 -8.76
N GLY A 80 -9.14 15.67 -7.94
CA GLY A 80 -9.31 16.30 -6.63
C GLY A 80 -9.95 15.40 -5.56
N GLN A 81 -10.22 14.12 -5.85
CA GLN A 81 -10.87 13.18 -4.92
C GLN A 81 -9.84 12.39 -4.10
N LYS A 82 -9.00 13.10 -3.35
CA LYS A 82 -7.92 12.50 -2.55
C LYS A 82 -8.40 11.44 -1.57
N ALA A 83 -9.48 11.72 -0.83
CA ALA A 83 -10.07 10.78 0.13
C ALA A 83 -10.51 9.44 -0.48
N THR A 84 -10.79 9.39 -1.79
CA THR A 84 -11.13 8.14 -2.49
C THR A 84 -9.88 7.46 -3.02
N HIS A 85 -9.01 8.20 -3.71
CA HIS A 85 -7.93 7.60 -4.47
C HIS A 85 -6.63 7.39 -3.69
N CYS A 86 -6.33 8.23 -2.70
CA CYS A 86 -5.13 8.06 -1.88
C CYS A 86 -5.11 6.72 -1.13
N PRO A 87 -6.21 6.23 -0.52
CA PRO A 87 -6.22 4.91 0.09
C PRO A 87 -5.95 3.76 -0.89
N HIS A 88 -6.35 3.90 -2.16
CA HIS A 88 -6.05 2.91 -3.20
C HIS A 88 -4.56 2.95 -3.58
N ALA A 89 -3.97 4.14 -3.61
CA ALA A 89 -2.55 4.33 -3.84
C ALA A 89 -1.71 3.81 -2.66
N GLY A 90 -2.17 4.01 -1.42
CA GLY A 90 -1.43 3.69 -0.20
C GLY A 90 -1.29 2.20 0.10
N PRO A 91 -0.53 1.83 1.14
CA PRO A 91 -0.01 0.47 1.36
C PRO A 91 -1.08 -0.62 1.43
N THR A 92 -2.29 -0.26 1.86
CA THR A 92 -3.40 -1.22 1.99
C THR A 92 -4.02 -1.63 0.66
N GLY A 93 -3.86 -0.82 -0.39
CA GLY A 93 -4.52 -1.01 -1.70
C GLY A 93 -6.04 -0.81 -1.68
N ALA A 94 -6.65 -0.69 -0.49
CA ALA A 94 -8.07 -0.46 -0.23
C ALA A 94 -9.03 -1.39 -0.98
N GLY A 95 -8.60 -2.62 -1.29
CA GLY A 95 -9.40 -3.56 -2.09
C GLY A 95 -9.39 -3.28 -3.60
N VAL A 96 -8.72 -2.23 -4.07
CA VAL A 96 -8.65 -1.83 -5.48
C VAL A 96 -7.28 -2.19 -6.06
N CYS A 97 -6.21 -1.63 -5.50
CA CYS A 97 -4.83 -1.98 -5.87
C CYS A 97 -4.31 -3.15 -5.01
N GLY A 98 -5.13 -4.20 -4.93
CA GLY A 98 -4.88 -5.40 -4.13
C GLY A 98 -6.07 -5.71 -3.23
N ALA A 99 -6.46 -6.99 -3.18
CA ALA A 99 -7.46 -7.44 -2.22
C ALA A 99 -6.93 -7.28 -0.79
N TRP A 100 -7.85 -7.16 0.17
CA TRP A 100 -7.49 -6.98 1.58
C TRP A 100 -6.57 -8.09 2.09
N CYS A 101 -6.89 -9.34 1.80
CA CYS A 101 -6.09 -10.48 2.26
C CYS A 101 -4.75 -10.60 1.55
N ASP A 102 -4.67 -10.27 0.26
CA ASP A 102 -3.39 -10.26 -0.46
C ASP A 102 -2.44 -9.21 0.14
N SER A 103 -2.95 -8.01 0.40
CA SER A 103 -2.16 -6.94 1.01
C SER A 103 -1.78 -7.28 2.45
N TYR A 104 -2.73 -7.75 3.26
CA TYR A 104 -2.49 -8.15 4.64
C TYR A 104 -1.45 -9.27 4.75
N CYS A 105 -1.59 -10.33 3.95
CA CYS A 105 -0.71 -11.50 4.03
C CYS A 105 0.70 -11.22 3.51
N ALA A 106 0.83 -10.40 2.46
CA ALA A 106 2.14 -9.91 2.04
C ALA A 106 2.82 -9.09 3.15
N LEU A 107 2.07 -8.23 3.85
CA LEU A 107 2.63 -7.37 4.90
C LEU A 107 3.01 -8.16 6.15
N VAL A 108 2.14 -9.03 6.66
CA VAL A 108 2.44 -9.77 7.89
C VAL A 108 3.62 -10.73 7.71
N ALA A 109 3.76 -11.35 6.54
CA ALA A 109 4.87 -12.25 6.25
C ALA A 109 6.24 -11.54 6.27
N ASN A 110 6.29 -10.28 5.84
CA ASN A 110 7.54 -9.52 5.73
C ASN A 110 7.84 -8.67 6.98
N ILE A 111 6.82 -8.18 7.68
CA ILE A 111 6.99 -7.34 8.88
C ILE A 111 7.14 -8.19 10.14
N CYS A 112 6.33 -9.24 10.27
CA CYS A 112 6.21 -10.04 11.48
C CYS A 112 6.95 -11.36 11.30
N THR A 113 8.27 -11.34 11.56
CA THR A 113 9.19 -12.47 11.37
C THR A 113 9.86 -12.89 12.69
N GLY A 114 10.57 -14.02 12.67
CA GLY A 114 11.29 -14.54 13.84
C GLY A 114 10.33 -14.84 15.00
N SER A 115 10.60 -14.28 16.19
CA SER A 115 9.73 -14.45 17.37
C SER A 115 8.36 -13.77 17.23
N ASN A 116 8.20 -12.88 16.25
CA ASN A 116 6.95 -12.18 15.97
C ASN A 116 6.16 -12.83 14.83
N THR A 117 6.56 -14.04 14.37
CA THR A 117 5.89 -14.71 13.25
C THR A 117 4.44 -15.05 13.62
N ASN A 118 3.48 -14.48 12.88
CA ASN A 118 2.06 -14.72 13.11
C ASN A 118 1.55 -15.95 12.36
N TYR A 119 2.10 -16.23 11.18
CA TYR A 119 1.69 -17.32 10.31
C TYR A 119 2.89 -18.12 9.82
N PRO A 120 2.81 -19.45 9.73
CA PRO A 120 3.90 -20.28 9.23
C PRO A 120 4.14 -20.10 7.73
N ASP A 121 3.10 -19.79 6.96
CA ASP A 121 3.16 -19.58 5.52
C ASP A 121 1.99 -18.71 5.02
N GLU A 122 2.11 -18.27 3.76
CA GLU A 122 1.12 -17.41 3.10
C GLU A 122 -0.24 -18.08 2.96
N ALA A 123 -0.29 -19.39 2.68
CA ALA A 123 -1.55 -20.12 2.51
C ALA A 123 -2.36 -20.18 3.82
N THR A 124 -1.68 -20.33 4.96
CA THR A 124 -2.27 -20.28 6.29
C THR A 124 -2.80 -18.88 6.58
N CYS A 125 -2.01 -17.84 6.28
CA CYS A 125 -2.46 -16.45 6.43
C CYS A 125 -3.71 -16.16 5.58
N GLN A 126 -3.71 -16.56 4.32
CA GLN A 126 -4.83 -16.33 3.40
C GLN A 126 -6.09 -17.01 3.91
N THR A 127 -5.97 -18.25 4.39
CA THR A 127 -7.09 -18.98 5.00
C THR A 127 -7.65 -18.24 6.21
N ALA A 128 -6.79 -17.84 7.16
CA ALA A 128 -7.19 -17.08 8.34
C ALA A 128 -7.87 -15.74 7.96
N CYS A 129 -7.27 -14.99 7.03
CA CYS A 129 -7.77 -13.69 6.61
C CYS A 129 -9.18 -13.75 6.02
N THR A 130 -9.54 -14.82 5.29
CA THR A 130 -10.91 -14.97 4.77
C THR A 130 -11.99 -15.03 5.85
N GLY A 131 -11.61 -15.40 7.08
CA GLY A 131 -12.50 -15.38 8.25
C GLY A 131 -12.61 -14.01 8.95
N ILE A 132 -11.72 -13.07 8.62
CA ILE A 132 -11.66 -11.75 9.27
C ILE A 132 -12.51 -10.74 8.46
N PRO A 133 -13.44 -10.02 9.09
CA PRO A 133 -14.25 -9.01 8.41
C PRO A 133 -13.42 -7.91 7.72
N THR A 134 -13.86 -7.48 6.54
CA THR A 134 -13.29 -6.32 5.83
C THR A 134 -14.18 -5.09 5.94
N THR A 135 -15.01 -5.02 7.00
CA THR A 135 -16.00 -3.95 7.20
C THR A 135 -15.46 -2.75 7.97
N GLY A 136 -14.18 -2.79 8.37
CA GLY A 136 -13.51 -1.70 9.06
C GLY A 136 -13.17 -0.52 8.16
N SER A 137 -12.81 0.58 8.80
CA SER A 137 -12.25 1.76 8.12
C SER A 137 -10.73 1.67 8.09
N ILE A 138 -10.13 2.19 7.01
CA ILE A 138 -8.67 2.28 6.91
C ILE A 138 -8.14 3.16 8.05
N GLY A 139 -7.12 2.68 8.74
CA GLY A 139 -6.54 3.37 9.90
C GLY A 139 -7.23 3.07 11.23
N ASP A 140 -8.23 2.19 11.26
CA ASP A 140 -8.82 1.72 12.52
C ASP A 140 -7.73 1.16 13.45
N MET A 141 -7.80 1.57 14.72
CA MET A 141 -6.85 1.14 15.77
C MET A 141 -7.46 0.07 16.72
N SER A 142 -8.68 -0.35 16.43
CA SER A 142 -9.45 -1.35 17.18
C SER A 142 -10.54 -1.94 16.28
N GLY A 143 -11.18 -3.03 16.71
CA GLY A 143 -12.23 -3.71 15.97
C GLY A 143 -11.71 -4.94 15.23
N ASP A 144 -12.51 -6.01 15.21
CA ASP A 144 -12.14 -7.27 14.56
C ASP A 144 -12.25 -7.19 13.04
N THR A 145 -11.27 -6.52 12.41
CA THR A 145 -11.26 -6.28 10.98
C THR A 145 -9.86 -6.38 10.38
N VAL A 146 -9.77 -6.69 9.08
CA VAL A 146 -8.50 -6.70 8.35
C VAL A 146 -7.86 -5.31 8.36
N GLN A 147 -8.67 -4.24 8.30
CA GLN A 147 -8.18 -2.87 8.33
C GLN A 147 -7.45 -2.53 9.64
N CYS A 148 -7.99 -2.95 10.80
CA CYS A 148 -7.32 -2.81 12.09
C CYS A 148 -5.96 -3.54 12.10
N ARG A 149 -5.94 -4.77 11.61
CA ARG A 149 -4.73 -5.61 11.57
C ARG A 149 -3.66 -5.01 10.66
N ILE A 150 -4.04 -4.53 9.46
CA ILE A 150 -3.12 -3.83 8.56
C ILE A 150 -2.59 -2.55 9.21
N GLN A 151 -3.42 -1.79 9.94
CA GLN A 151 -2.94 -0.61 10.64
C GLN A 151 -1.90 -0.96 11.70
N HIS A 152 -2.07 -2.06 12.42
CA HIS A 152 -1.05 -2.55 13.34
C HIS A 152 0.22 -3.04 12.62
N LEU A 153 0.12 -3.62 11.42
CA LEU A 153 1.30 -3.92 10.60
C LEU A 153 2.07 -2.65 10.22
N ASN A 154 1.38 -1.58 9.84
CA ASN A 154 2.02 -0.28 9.53
C ASN A 154 2.83 0.24 10.72
N LEU A 155 2.33 0.08 11.95
CA LEU A 155 3.03 0.44 13.18
C LEU A 155 4.16 -0.55 13.53
N ALA A 156 3.96 -1.84 13.22
CA ALA A 156 4.93 -2.90 13.45
C ALA A 156 6.22 -2.69 12.64
N VAL A 157 6.21 -1.94 11.54
CA VAL A 157 7.44 -1.53 10.84
C VAL A 157 8.44 -0.84 11.79
N LEU A 158 7.96 -0.09 12.78
CA LEU A 158 8.80 0.61 13.76
C LEU A 158 8.97 -0.16 15.08
N ASN A 159 7.97 -0.95 15.47
CA ASN A 159 8.01 -1.73 16.71
C ASN A 159 7.28 -3.08 16.55
N PRO A 160 7.94 -4.09 15.93
CA PRO A 160 7.30 -5.36 15.64
C PRO A 160 6.78 -6.07 16.89
N THR A 161 7.57 -6.07 17.97
CA THR A 161 7.23 -6.76 19.22
C THR A 161 5.93 -6.23 19.84
N ALA A 162 5.66 -4.93 19.74
CA ALA A 162 4.46 -4.33 20.31
C ALA A 162 3.21 -4.49 19.43
N HIS A 163 3.37 -4.65 18.11
CA HIS A 163 2.25 -4.51 17.17
C HIS A 163 1.95 -5.76 16.34
N CYS A 164 2.92 -6.64 16.09
CA CYS A 164 2.67 -7.92 15.42
C CYS A 164 1.60 -8.77 16.14
N PRO A 165 1.55 -8.85 17.48
CA PRO A 165 0.48 -9.59 18.16
C PRO A 165 -0.92 -9.09 17.82
N HIS A 166 -1.10 -7.79 17.54
CA HIS A 166 -2.42 -7.23 17.20
C HIS A 166 -2.81 -7.50 15.73
N ALA A 167 -1.83 -7.83 14.90
CA ALA A 167 -2.01 -8.20 13.50
C ALA A 167 -2.12 -9.71 13.29
N SER A 168 -2.26 -10.53 14.34
CA SER A 168 -2.43 -12.00 14.27
C SER A 168 -3.80 -12.38 13.66
N GLU A 169 -4.24 -13.62 13.80
CA GLU A 169 -5.63 -14.02 13.52
C GLU A 169 -6.56 -13.65 14.69
N ASP A 170 -6.10 -13.80 15.94
CA ASP A 170 -6.91 -13.52 17.14
C ASP A 170 -6.93 -12.04 17.57
N GLY A 171 -6.08 -11.21 16.95
CA GLY A 171 -6.08 -9.76 17.13
C GLY A 171 -5.38 -9.27 18.38
N GLY A 172 -4.73 -10.18 19.12
CA GLY A 172 -3.95 -9.85 20.31
C GLY A 172 -4.73 -9.06 21.37
N GLY A 173 -6.06 -9.18 21.39
CA GLY A 173 -6.95 -8.44 22.28
C GLY A 173 -7.19 -6.97 21.90
N VAL A 174 -6.70 -6.51 20.74
CA VAL A 174 -6.87 -5.13 20.26
C VAL A 174 -7.78 -5.08 19.04
N CYS A 175 -7.47 -5.86 18.00
CA CYS A 175 -8.33 -6.01 16.83
C CYS A 175 -9.37 -7.10 17.09
N VAL A 176 -10.25 -6.83 18.06
CA VAL A 176 -11.33 -7.72 18.50
C VAL A 176 -12.65 -6.92 18.58
N ASN A 177 -13.77 -7.61 18.77
CA ASN A 177 -15.12 -7.02 18.88
C ASN A 177 -15.31 -6.12 20.10
#